data_AF-A0A3P7DYD2-F1
#
_entry.id   AF-A0A3P7DYD2-F1
#
_cell.length_a   1.000
_cell.length_b   1.000
_cell.length_c   1.000
_cell.angle_alpha   90.00
_cell.angle_beta   90.00
_cell.angle_gamma   90.00
#
_symmetry.space_group_name_H-M   'P 1'
#
loop_
_entity.id
_entity.type
_entity.pdbx_description
1 polymer ?
#
loop_
_entity_poly.entity_id
_entity_poly.type
_entity_poly.pdbx_seq_one_letter_code
_entity_poly.pdbx_strand_id
1 'polypeptide(L)'
;MCCDIPPDLWCDSHESAKRCNVKQQCDQFRRVKLPIKLSLYYEALCPYCQRFITNHLGNIYNQFRGLIELEMIPWGNSKLLQNGTIRCNHGPIECNANKLQSCVLEYAKMKHALAFVICFERSLIDTNIESALQYCSGFIRNHYRRIRRCYDSERGIQLQRKAFHRTMTAATPNRISEVPYLLINGYSSNPDANNLNIHALQLLLKKWKRIIHDNY
;
A
#
# COMPACT_ATOMS: atom_id res chain seq x y z
N MET A 1 -23.79 -3.01 -33.70
CA MET A 1 -24.21 -3.71 -32.47
C MET A 1 -23.50 -3.06 -31.30
N CYS A 2 -24.23 -2.73 -30.23
CA CYS A 2 -23.65 -2.22 -28.99
C CYS A 2 -23.10 -3.39 -28.16
N CYS A 3 -22.00 -3.18 -27.44
CA CYS A 3 -21.49 -4.15 -26.47
C CYS A 3 -22.41 -4.18 -25.24
N ASP A 4 -22.90 -5.36 -24.89
CA ASP A 4 -23.74 -5.64 -23.71
C ASP A 4 -22.99 -6.35 -22.57
N ILE A 5 -21.69 -6.61 -22.76
CA ILE A 5 -20.82 -7.18 -21.72
C ILE A 5 -20.38 -6.05 -20.78
N PRO A 6 -20.45 -6.21 -19.45
CA PRO A 6 -19.89 -5.25 -18.50
C PRO A 6 -18.38 -5.01 -18.76
N PRO A 7 -17.89 -3.76 -18.66
CA PRO A 7 -16.47 -3.42 -18.92
C PRO A 7 -15.45 -4.27 -18.16
N ASP A 8 -15.77 -4.63 -16.92
CA ASP A 8 -14.91 -5.49 -16.10
C ASP A 8 -14.63 -6.84 -16.76
N LEU A 9 -15.50 -7.35 -17.63
CA LEU A 9 -15.42 -8.69 -18.23
C LEU A 9 -14.90 -8.70 -19.66
N TRP A 10 -14.58 -7.53 -20.25
CA TRP A 10 -14.22 -7.46 -21.67
C TRP A 10 -12.97 -8.27 -22.03
N CYS A 11 -11.98 -8.33 -21.13
CA CYS A 11 -10.72 -9.03 -21.38
C CYS A 11 -10.71 -10.48 -20.89
N ASP A 12 -11.86 -11.05 -20.51
CA ASP A 12 -11.95 -12.41 -19.95
C ASP A 12 -11.82 -13.49 -21.02
N SER A 13 -12.13 -13.16 -22.28
CA SER A 13 -11.97 -14.05 -23.42
C SER A 13 -11.71 -13.25 -24.70
N HIS A 14 -11.14 -13.91 -25.72
CA HIS A 14 -10.96 -13.30 -27.04
C HIS A 14 -12.30 -12.94 -27.70
N GLU A 15 -13.35 -13.73 -27.44
CA GLU A 15 -14.70 -13.48 -27.95
C GLU A 15 -15.31 -12.22 -27.33
N SER A 16 -15.22 -12.05 -26.00
CA SER A 16 -15.67 -10.84 -25.30
C SER A 16 -14.94 -9.60 -25.82
N ALA A 17 -13.62 -9.70 -25.97
CA ALA A 17 -12.80 -8.59 -26.45
C ALA A 17 -13.13 -8.22 -27.91
N LYS A 18 -13.43 -9.21 -28.77
CA LYS A 18 -13.86 -8.99 -30.16
C LYS A 18 -15.27 -8.39 -30.23
N ARG A 19 -16.23 -8.93 -29.46
CA ARG A 19 -17.62 -8.45 -29.41
C ARG A 19 -17.71 -6.99 -28.97
N CYS A 20 -16.85 -6.59 -28.03
CA CYS A 20 -16.81 -5.23 -27.50
C CYS A 20 -15.75 -4.33 -28.17
N ASN A 21 -15.09 -4.81 -29.22
CA ASN A 21 -14.08 -4.07 -29.98
C ASN A 21 -12.92 -3.50 -29.12
N VAL A 22 -12.47 -4.26 -28.12
CA VAL A 22 -11.36 -3.90 -27.22
C VAL A 22 -10.18 -4.88 -27.27
N LYS A 23 -10.07 -5.66 -28.34
CA LYS A 23 -9.00 -6.66 -28.52
C LYS A 23 -7.61 -6.05 -28.31
N GLN A 24 -7.32 -4.91 -28.92
CA GLN A 24 -6.01 -4.27 -28.84
C GLN A 24 -5.66 -3.87 -27.39
N GLN A 25 -6.62 -3.34 -26.65
CA GLN A 25 -6.48 -2.92 -25.25
C GLN A 25 -6.21 -4.14 -24.35
N CYS A 26 -6.95 -5.23 -24.56
CA CYS A 26 -6.73 -6.48 -23.83
C CYS A 26 -5.36 -7.11 -24.16
N ASP A 27 -4.95 -7.11 -25.42
CA ASP A 27 -3.63 -7.60 -25.85
C ASP A 27 -2.48 -6.76 -25.26
N GLN A 28 -2.65 -5.44 -25.17
CA GLN A 28 -1.71 -4.55 -24.50
C GLN A 28 -1.66 -4.83 -22.99
N PHE A 29 -2.81 -5.01 -22.34
CA PHE A 29 -2.87 -5.31 -20.91
C PHE A 29 -2.18 -6.65 -20.57
N ARG A 30 -2.34 -7.68 -21.42
CA ARG A 30 -1.63 -8.96 -21.27
C ARG A 30 -0.11 -8.82 -21.35
N ARG A 31 0.38 -7.81 -22.06
CA ARG A 31 1.81 -7.49 -22.18
C ARG A 31 2.30 -6.50 -21.12
N VAL A 32 1.46 -6.09 -20.16
CA VAL A 32 1.89 -5.21 -19.08
C VAL A 32 3.08 -5.85 -18.38
N LYS A 33 4.14 -5.05 -18.25
CA LYS A 33 5.35 -5.46 -17.56
C LYS A 33 5.03 -5.66 -16.08
N LEU A 34 4.99 -6.92 -15.64
CA LEU A 34 4.97 -7.27 -14.23
C LEU A 34 6.23 -6.73 -13.52
N PRO A 35 6.16 -6.43 -12.22
CA PRO A 35 4.99 -6.59 -11.34
C PRO A 35 3.98 -5.45 -11.41
N ILE A 36 2.74 -5.72 -11.00
CA ILE A 36 1.72 -4.69 -10.75
C ILE A 36 2.09 -3.96 -9.45
N LYS A 37 2.27 -2.63 -9.53
CA LYS A 37 2.62 -1.84 -8.35
C LYS A 37 1.38 -1.61 -7.49
N LEU A 38 1.44 -2.05 -6.24
CA LEU A 38 0.41 -1.90 -5.23
C LEU A 38 0.91 -0.91 -4.16
N SER A 39 0.43 0.33 -4.20
CA SER A 39 0.86 1.38 -3.26
C SER A 39 -0.20 1.60 -2.18
N LEU A 40 0.13 1.28 -0.93
CA LEU A 40 -0.70 1.50 0.24
C LEU A 40 -0.29 2.79 0.97
N TYR A 41 -1.22 3.73 1.08
CA TYR A 41 -1.11 4.92 1.92
C TYR A 41 -1.90 4.70 3.20
N TYR A 42 -1.26 4.94 4.35
CA TYR A 42 -1.81 4.62 5.66
C TYR A 42 -1.20 5.50 6.75
N GLU A 43 -1.76 5.45 7.95
CA GLU A 43 -1.18 6.01 9.17
C GLU A 43 -1.29 5.03 10.33
N ALA A 44 -0.32 5.10 11.25
CA ALA A 44 -0.37 4.40 12.52
C ALA A 44 -1.52 4.91 13.38
N LEU A 45 -1.96 4.09 14.35
CA LEU A 45 -3.09 4.41 15.26
C LEU A 45 -4.45 4.64 14.56
N CYS A 46 -4.55 4.45 13.24
CA CYS A 46 -5.83 4.45 12.54
C CYS A 46 -6.45 3.03 12.59
N PRO A 47 -7.63 2.83 13.22
CA PRO A 47 -8.24 1.51 13.37
C PRO A 47 -8.54 0.81 12.03
N TYR A 48 -8.85 1.56 10.98
CA TYR A 48 -9.07 1.02 9.64
C TYR A 48 -7.76 0.56 8.99
N CYS A 49 -6.67 1.33 9.14
CA CYS A 49 -5.34 0.95 8.68
C CYS A 49 -4.83 -0.30 9.41
N GLN A 50 -4.95 -0.32 10.74
CA GLN A 50 -4.59 -1.46 11.57
C GLN A 50 -5.34 -2.73 11.16
N ARG A 51 -6.67 -2.69 11.02
CA ARG A 51 -7.45 -3.85 10.54
C ARG A 51 -7.00 -4.33 9.17
N PHE A 52 -6.83 -3.42 8.20
CA PHE A 52 -6.41 -3.81 6.86
C PHE A 52 -5.03 -4.48 6.85
N ILE A 53 -4.05 -3.84 7.49
CA ILE A 53 -2.66 -4.32 7.54
C ILE A 53 -2.58 -5.66 8.27
N THR A 54 -3.19 -5.77 9.45
CA THR A 54 -3.04 -6.94 10.32
C THR A 54 -3.84 -8.15 9.85
N ASN A 55 -5.00 -7.95 9.22
CA ASN A 55 -5.90 -9.05 8.85
C ASN A 55 -5.84 -9.43 7.37
N HIS A 56 -5.46 -8.51 6.47
CA HIS A 56 -5.61 -8.74 5.02
C HIS A 56 -4.33 -8.59 4.22
N LEU A 57 -3.52 -7.54 4.49
CA LEU A 57 -2.37 -7.20 3.66
C LEU A 57 -1.33 -8.34 3.61
N GLY A 58 -1.04 -8.99 4.74
CA GLY A 58 -0.11 -10.12 4.79
C GLY A 58 -0.53 -11.29 3.90
N ASN A 59 -1.83 -11.62 3.89
CA ASN A 59 -2.36 -12.67 3.04
C ASN A 59 -2.30 -12.29 1.55
N ILE A 60 -2.72 -11.06 1.20
CA ILE A 60 -2.63 -10.53 -0.16
C ILE A 60 -1.19 -10.58 -0.66
N TYR A 61 -0.24 -10.05 0.11
CA TYR A 61 1.16 -10.04 -0.26
C TYR A 61 1.69 -11.46 -0.50
N ASN A 62 1.46 -12.40 0.44
CA ASN A 62 1.95 -13.77 0.29
C ASN A 62 1.35 -14.49 -0.92
N GLN A 63 0.05 -14.32 -1.16
CA GLN A 63 -0.66 -14.96 -2.26
C GLN A 63 -0.23 -14.41 -3.64
N PHE A 64 0.08 -13.10 -3.73
CA PHE A 64 0.33 -12.41 -5.00
C PHE A 64 1.75 -11.87 -5.15
N ARG A 65 2.72 -12.22 -4.27
CA ARG A 65 4.12 -11.70 -4.32
C ARG A 65 4.86 -11.84 -5.64
N GLY A 66 4.47 -12.77 -6.51
CA GLY A 66 5.05 -12.92 -7.86
C GLY A 66 4.39 -12.05 -8.92
N LEU A 67 3.22 -11.49 -8.60
CA LEU A 67 2.42 -10.62 -9.46
C LEU A 67 2.57 -9.15 -9.07
N ILE A 68 2.75 -8.85 -7.77
CA ILE A 68 2.72 -7.49 -7.24
C ILE A 68 4.06 -7.02 -6.68
N GLU A 69 4.28 -5.70 -6.76
CA GLU A 69 5.29 -4.98 -5.99
C GLU A 69 4.56 -4.12 -4.96
N LEU A 70 4.73 -4.43 -3.67
CA LEU A 70 4.12 -3.67 -2.60
C LEU A 70 4.97 -2.44 -2.25
N GLU A 71 4.36 -1.26 -2.28
CA GLU A 71 4.89 0.00 -1.75
C GLU A 71 4.00 0.42 -0.57
N MET A 72 4.60 0.84 0.55
CA MET A 72 3.88 1.27 1.75
C MET A 72 4.33 2.69 2.13
N ILE A 73 3.38 3.58 2.40
CA ILE A 73 3.63 5.01 2.68
C ILE A 73 2.92 5.38 4.00
N PRO A 74 3.63 5.32 5.15
CA PRO A 74 3.10 5.75 6.45
C PRO A 74 3.17 7.27 6.60
N TRP A 75 2.04 7.92 6.35
CA TRP A 75 1.85 9.37 6.47
C TRP A 75 0.40 9.74 6.80
N GLY A 76 -0.54 9.07 6.10
CA GLY A 76 -1.97 9.31 6.18
C GLY A 76 -2.37 10.75 5.91
N ASN A 77 -3.10 11.35 6.83
CA ASN A 77 -3.63 12.71 6.72
C ASN A 77 -2.80 13.74 7.52
N SER A 78 -1.57 13.38 7.89
CA SER A 78 -0.62 14.29 8.54
C SER A 78 -0.37 15.56 7.70
N LYS A 79 -0.03 16.66 8.38
CA LYS A 79 0.26 17.96 7.77
C LYS A 79 1.72 18.34 7.98
N LEU A 80 2.38 18.79 6.92
CA LEU A 80 3.68 19.47 7.01
C LEU A 80 3.43 20.98 7.16
N LEU A 81 3.80 21.54 8.31
CA LEU A 81 3.65 22.96 8.63
C LEU A 81 4.79 23.79 8.02
N GLN A 82 4.60 25.11 7.90
CA GLN A 82 5.58 26.02 7.29
C GLN A 82 6.94 26.02 8.01
N ASN A 83 6.95 25.82 9.33
CA ASN A 83 8.18 25.69 10.13
C ASN A 83 8.88 24.32 9.99
N GLY A 84 8.37 23.44 9.13
CA GLY A 84 8.90 22.09 8.90
C GLY A 84 8.44 21.04 9.93
N THR A 85 7.62 21.41 10.92
CA THR A 85 7.03 20.48 11.88
C THR A 85 5.93 19.64 11.20
N ILE A 86 5.89 18.35 11.54
CA ILE A 86 4.83 17.44 11.10
C ILE A 86 3.78 17.36 12.20
N ARG A 87 2.51 17.55 11.84
CA ARG A 87 1.36 17.41 12.73
C ARG A 87 0.47 16.26 12.27
N CYS A 88 0.34 15.23 13.10
CA CYS A 88 -0.49 14.06 12.85
C CYS A 88 -1.86 14.18 13.52
N ASN A 89 -2.85 13.41 13.07
CA ASN A 89 -4.23 13.51 13.55
C ASN A 89 -4.37 12.99 14.98
N HIS A 90 -3.69 11.90 15.30
CA HIS A 90 -3.66 11.28 16.63
C HIS A 90 -2.41 11.72 17.43
N GLY A 91 -1.84 12.89 17.10
CA GLY A 91 -0.78 13.53 17.86
C GLY A 91 0.63 12.94 17.68
N PRO A 92 1.57 13.26 18.59
CA PRO A 92 2.99 12.93 18.42
C PRO A 92 3.31 11.43 18.35
N ILE A 93 2.48 10.59 18.99
CA ILE A 93 2.67 9.14 18.98
C ILE A 93 2.50 8.59 17.56
N GLU A 94 1.46 9.01 16.84
CA GLU A 94 1.27 8.65 15.43
C GLU A 94 2.47 9.10 14.58
N CYS A 95 2.92 10.35 14.73
CA CYS A 95 4.07 10.86 13.97
C CYS A 95 5.34 10.03 14.20
N ASN A 96 5.60 9.64 15.45
CA ASN A 96 6.74 8.82 15.80
C ASN A 96 6.60 7.38 15.27
N ALA A 97 5.39 6.80 15.33
CA ALA A 97 5.11 5.49 14.76
C ALA A 97 5.27 5.48 13.23
N ASN A 98 4.73 6.48 12.52
CA ASN A 98 4.88 6.65 11.07
C ASN A 98 6.37 6.80 10.68
N LYS A 99 7.13 7.60 11.44
CA LYS A 99 8.58 7.79 11.26
C LYS A 99 9.35 6.47 11.42
N LEU A 100 9.08 5.71 12.48
CA LEU A 100 9.71 4.41 12.71
C LEU A 100 9.42 3.45 11.55
N GLN A 101 8.17 3.37 11.10
CA GLN A 101 7.78 2.51 9.98
C GLN A 101 8.45 2.93 8.67
N SER A 102 8.60 4.23 8.41
CA SER A 102 9.40 4.71 7.27
C SER A 102 10.85 4.23 7.32
N CYS A 103 11.48 4.27 8.50
CA CYS A 103 12.84 3.76 8.67
C CYS A 103 12.92 2.24 8.46
N VAL A 104 11.91 1.48 8.90
CA VAL A 104 11.83 0.03 8.65
C VAL A 104 11.73 -0.25 7.14
N LEU A 105 10.85 0.46 6.43
CA LEU A 105 10.63 0.31 4.99
C LEU A 105 11.85 0.72 4.16
N GLU A 106 12.65 1.68 4.64
CA GLU A 106 13.90 2.10 3.99
C GLU A 106 14.99 1.02 4.08
N TYR A 107 15.10 0.32 5.21
CA TYR A 107 16.27 -0.52 5.50
C TYR A 107 16.03 -2.02 5.48
N ALA A 108 14.79 -2.48 5.62
CA ALA A 108 14.45 -3.90 5.56
C ALA A 108 13.82 -4.25 4.21
N LYS A 109 14.10 -5.46 3.71
CA LYS A 109 13.40 -5.99 2.53
C LYS A 109 11.90 -6.08 2.82
N MET A 110 11.05 -5.85 1.81
CA MET A 110 9.59 -5.77 1.96
C MET A 110 8.99 -6.95 2.74
N LYS A 111 9.45 -8.19 2.52
CA LYS A 111 9.00 -9.37 3.30
C LYS A 111 9.17 -9.18 4.82
N HIS A 112 10.32 -8.65 5.25
CA HIS A 112 10.65 -8.43 6.66
C HIS A 112 10.00 -7.15 7.19
N ALA A 113 9.98 -6.10 6.38
CA ALA A 113 9.32 -4.84 6.72
C ALA A 113 7.83 -5.04 6.95
N LEU A 114 7.14 -5.76 6.05
CA LEU A 114 5.72 -6.06 6.18
C LEU A 114 5.43 -6.90 7.44
N ALA A 115 6.23 -7.94 7.71
CA ALA A 115 6.07 -8.74 8.92
C ALA A 115 6.24 -7.90 10.20
N PHE A 116 7.22 -7.00 10.21
CA PHE A 116 7.39 -6.03 11.29
C PHE A 116 6.18 -5.11 11.42
N VAL A 117 5.72 -4.49 10.32
CA VAL A 117 4.60 -3.54 10.34
C VAL A 117 3.31 -4.21 10.82
N ILE A 118 3.03 -5.44 10.39
CA ILE A 118 1.88 -6.23 10.89
C ILE A 118 1.96 -6.43 12.41
N CYS A 119 3.13 -6.85 12.90
CA CYS A 119 3.34 -7.03 14.34
C CYS A 119 3.19 -5.69 15.08
N PHE A 120 3.83 -4.64 14.57
CA PHE A 120 3.91 -3.33 15.20
C PHE A 120 2.54 -2.65 15.28
N GLU A 121 1.76 -2.66 14.19
CA GLU A 121 0.38 -2.14 14.18
C GLU A 121 -0.53 -2.90 15.14
N ARG A 122 -0.34 -4.21 15.30
CA ARG A 122 -1.08 -5.01 16.29
C ARG A 122 -0.64 -4.66 17.72
N SER A 123 0.66 -4.53 17.98
CA SER A 123 1.18 -4.22 19.32
C SER A 123 0.92 -2.79 19.77
N LEU A 124 0.78 -1.84 18.85
CA LEU A 124 0.43 -0.45 19.15
C LEU A 124 -1.00 -0.28 19.67
N ILE A 125 -1.85 -1.30 19.58
CA ILE A 125 -3.20 -1.27 20.14
C ILE A 125 -3.15 -1.21 21.68
N ASP A 126 -2.23 -1.97 22.28
CA ASP A 126 -2.18 -2.18 23.74
C ASP A 126 -0.93 -1.57 24.40
N THR A 127 0.04 -1.09 23.62
CA THR A 127 1.36 -0.71 24.13
C THR A 127 1.91 0.56 23.48
N ASN A 128 3.00 1.09 24.04
CA ASN A 128 3.73 2.22 23.45
C ASN A 128 4.72 1.77 22.36
N ILE A 129 5.28 2.75 21.62
CA ILE A 129 6.20 2.53 20.50
C ILE A 129 7.43 1.70 20.89
N GLU A 130 8.04 1.96 22.04
CA GLU A 130 9.28 1.27 22.45
C GLU A 130 9.01 -0.20 22.78
N SER A 131 7.93 -0.47 23.52
CA SER A 131 7.49 -1.84 23.82
C SER A 131 7.13 -2.60 22.54
N ALA A 132 6.38 -1.99 21.63
CA ALA A 132 6.01 -2.57 20.34
C ALA A 132 7.25 -2.83 19.46
N LEU A 133 8.19 -1.88 19.39
CA LEU A 133 9.45 -2.03 18.66
C LEU A 133 10.27 -3.20 19.21
N GLN A 134 10.43 -3.29 20.52
CA GLN A 134 11.16 -4.38 21.16
C GLN A 134 10.51 -5.74 20.87
N TYR A 135 9.19 -5.84 21.04
CA TYR A 135 8.43 -7.06 20.78
C TYR A 135 8.55 -7.53 19.32
N CYS A 136 8.46 -6.62 18.36
CA CYS A 136 8.50 -6.95 16.93
C CYS A 136 9.92 -6.98 16.33
N SER A 137 10.95 -6.68 17.13
CA SER A 137 12.34 -6.50 16.67
C SER A 137 12.92 -7.72 15.96
N GLY A 138 12.43 -8.93 16.25
CA GLY A 138 12.85 -10.17 15.60
C GLY A 138 12.76 -10.14 14.08
N PHE A 139 11.76 -9.46 13.51
CA PHE A 139 11.58 -9.35 12.05
C PHE A 139 12.63 -8.45 11.38
N ILE A 140 13.24 -7.53 12.14
CA ILE A 140 14.22 -6.54 11.66
C ILE A 140 15.60 -6.70 12.31
N ARG A 141 15.87 -7.84 12.98
CA ARG A 141 17.07 -8.06 13.81
C ARG A 141 18.37 -7.63 13.13
N ASN A 142 18.55 -7.98 11.87
CA ASN A 142 19.76 -7.69 11.09
C ASN A 142 19.93 -6.18 10.76
N HIS A 143 18.88 -5.38 10.91
CA HIS A 143 18.85 -3.95 10.62
C HIS A 143 18.46 -3.08 11.82
N TYR A 144 18.21 -3.69 13.00
CA TYR A 144 17.69 -3.01 14.18
C TYR A 144 18.48 -1.74 14.52
N ARG A 145 19.81 -1.84 14.65
CA ARG A 145 20.68 -0.68 14.97
C ARG A 145 20.58 0.44 13.92
N ARG A 146 20.48 0.09 12.64
CA ARG A 146 20.38 1.06 11.54
C ARG A 146 19.01 1.74 11.51
N ILE A 147 17.94 0.97 11.73
CA ILE A 147 16.57 1.47 11.84
C ILE A 147 16.43 2.39 13.04
N ARG A 148 16.97 1.99 14.20
CA ARG A 148 16.97 2.81 15.42
C ARG A 148 17.67 4.16 15.20
N ARG A 149 18.87 4.14 14.61
CA ARG A 149 19.60 5.38 14.27
C ARG A 149 18.81 6.27 13.32
N CYS A 150 18.12 5.70 12.33
CA CYS A 150 17.26 6.47 11.44
C CYS A 150 16.09 7.12 12.20
N TYR A 151 15.43 6.34 13.07
CA TYR A 151 14.31 6.81 13.87
C TYR A 151 14.70 7.99 14.79
N ASP A 152 15.90 7.92 15.39
CA ASP A 152 16.41 8.94 16.30
C ASP A 152 17.09 10.15 15.59
N SER A 153 17.20 10.15 14.26
CA SER A 153 17.93 11.19 13.51
C SER A 153 17.09 11.95 12.49
N GLU A 154 17.67 13.00 11.91
CA GLU A 154 17.09 13.77 10.80
C GLU A 154 16.72 12.88 9.60
N ARG A 155 17.38 11.72 9.43
CA ARG A 155 17.02 10.78 8.37
C ARG A 155 15.56 10.31 8.48
N GLY A 156 15.05 10.06 9.68
CA GLY A 156 13.65 9.71 9.89
C GLY A 156 12.70 10.83 9.48
N ILE A 157 13.07 12.08 9.78
CA ILE A 157 12.29 13.28 9.41
C ILE A 157 12.29 13.46 7.88
N GLN A 158 13.44 13.28 7.23
CA GLN A 158 13.54 13.31 5.76
C GLN A 158 12.66 12.25 5.09
N LEU A 159 12.61 11.03 5.63
CA LEU A 159 11.74 9.98 5.10
C LEU A 159 10.26 10.33 5.26
N GLN A 160 9.87 10.99 6.35
CA GLN A 160 8.51 11.49 6.51
C GLN A 160 8.17 12.62 5.53
N ARG A 161 9.11 13.54 5.24
CA ARG A 161 8.94 14.53 4.16
C ARG A 161 8.79 13.86 2.79
N LYS A 162 9.56 12.81 2.51
CA LYS A 162 9.41 11.99 1.30
C LYS A 162 8.02 11.34 1.23
N ALA A 163 7.52 10.81 2.34
CA ALA A 163 6.18 10.21 2.43
C ALA A 163 5.07 11.25 2.19
N PHE A 164 5.20 12.46 2.73
CA PHE A 164 4.32 13.59 2.46
C PHE A 164 4.26 13.90 0.96
N HIS A 165 5.41 14.16 0.32
CA HIS A 165 5.46 14.48 -1.11
C HIS A 165 4.91 13.35 -1.98
N ARG A 166 5.19 12.09 -1.60
CA ARG A 166 4.63 10.93 -2.29
C ARG A 166 3.11 10.88 -2.18
N THR A 167 2.54 11.18 -1.01
CA THR A 167 1.09 11.20 -0.78
C THR A 167 0.41 12.34 -1.54
N MET A 168 1.01 13.53 -1.55
CA MET A 168 0.45 14.70 -2.23
C MET A 168 0.45 14.59 -3.76
N THR A 169 1.36 13.77 -4.32
CA THR A 169 1.48 13.54 -5.78
C THR A 169 0.94 12.16 -6.20
N ALA A 170 0.35 11.41 -5.27
CA ALA A 170 0.00 10.00 -5.45
C ALA A 170 -1.12 9.78 -6.46
N ALA A 171 -2.20 10.54 -6.32
CA ALA A 171 -3.46 10.32 -7.01
C ALA A 171 -3.90 11.61 -7.71
N THR A 172 -4.24 11.48 -8.99
CA THR A 172 -4.83 12.53 -9.84
C THR A 172 -6.01 11.90 -10.57
N PRO A 173 -7.18 12.57 -10.69
CA PRO A 173 -7.45 13.94 -10.25
C PRO A 173 -7.74 14.08 -8.75
N ASN A 174 -8.20 13.01 -8.09
CA ASN A 174 -8.66 13.08 -6.71
C ASN A 174 -7.52 12.87 -5.71
N ARG A 175 -7.35 13.81 -4.77
CA ARG A 175 -6.39 13.67 -3.67
C ARG A 175 -6.85 12.57 -2.71
N ILE A 176 -5.90 11.88 -2.09
CA ILE A 176 -6.16 10.96 -0.98
C ILE A 176 -6.74 11.77 0.18
N SER A 177 -7.97 11.47 0.58
CA SER A 177 -8.68 12.16 1.67
C SER A 177 -8.89 11.28 2.90
N GLU A 178 -8.87 9.96 2.73
CA GLU A 178 -9.02 8.98 3.82
C GLU A 178 -8.03 7.84 3.63
N VAL A 179 -7.71 7.16 4.74
CA VAL A 179 -6.79 6.01 4.76
C VAL A 179 -7.39 4.84 5.56
N PRO A 180 -7.08 3.58 5.21
CA PRO A 180 -6.08 3.14 4.24
C PRO A 180 -6.54 3.37 2.79
N TYR A 181 -5.62 3.81 1.94
CA TYR A 181 -5.88 4.07 0.52
C TYR A 181 -4.94 3.26 -0.36
N LEU A 182 -5.46 2.66 -1.42
CA LEU A 182 -4.72 1.73 -2.26
C LEU A 182 -4.73 2.20 -3.72
N LEU A 183 -3.54 2.30 -4.30
CA LEU A 183 -3.36 2.53 -5.74
C LEU A 183 -2.84 1.27 -6.42
N ILE A 184 -3.39 0.99 -7.60
CA ILE A 184 -2.91 -0.05 -8.51
C ILE A 184 -2.29 0.65 -9.71
N ASN A 185 -0.98 0.50 -9.90
CA ASN A 185 -0.21 1.23 -10.93
C ASN A 185 -0.47 2.75 -10.93
N GLY A 186 -0.72 3.33 -9.75
CA GLY A 186 -1.02 4.76 -9.59
C GLY A 186 -2.49 5.15 -9.80
N TYR A 187 -3.36 4.22 -10.18
CA TYR A 187 -4.80 4.47 -10.35
C TYR A 187 -5.58 4.06 -9.09
N SER A 188 -6.59 4.85 -8.75
CA SER A 188 -7.54 4.48 -7.69
C SER A 188 -8.34 3.26 -8.12
N SER A 189 -8.51 2.30 -7.21
CA SER A 189 -9.48 1.21 -7.41
C SER A 189 -10.93 1.65 -7.20
N ASN A 190 -11.16 2.83 -6.63
CA ASN A 190 -12.49 3.36 -6.34
C ASN A 190 -12.45 4.90 -6.36
N PRO A 191 -12.81 5.55 -7.49
CA PRO A 191 -12.78 7.00 -7.58
C PRO A 191 -13.91 7.68 -6.79
N ASP A 192 -15.00 6.95 -6.54
CA ASP A 192 -16.24 7.48 -5.96
C ASP A 192 -16.32 7.29 -4.43
N ALA A 193 -15.58 6.33 -3.88
CA ALA A 193 -15.45 6.14 -2.45
C ALA A 193 -14.01 5.75 -2.06
N ASN A 194 -13.46 6.35 -1.01
CA ASN A 194 -12.16 5.92 -0.48
C ASN A 194 -12.21 4.51 0.15
N ASN A 195 -13.38 3.87 0.22
CA ASN A 195 -13.54 2.56 0.83
C ASN A 195 -12.82 1.47 0.03
N LEU A 196 -11.83 0.88 0.69
CA LEU A 196 -11.07 -0.25 0.18
C LEU A 196 -11.94 -1.52 0.12
N ASN A 197 -12.37 -1.92 -1.08
CA ASN A 197 -13.04 -3.20 -1.28
C ASN A 197 -12.01 -4.34 -1.39
N ILE A 198 -11.69 -4.95 -0.25
CA ILE A 198 -10.70 -6.03 -0.14
C ILE A 198 -11.07 -7.24 -1.00
N HIS A 199 -12.36 -7.60 -1.05
CA HIS A 199 -12.84 -8.74 -1.83
C HIS A 199 -12.66 -8.48 -3.33
N ALA A 200 -13.08 -7.31 -3.80
CA ALA A 200 -12.90 -6.89 -5.19
C ALA A 200 -11.41 -6.87 -5.57
N LEU A 201 -10.54 -6.32 -4.72
CA LEU A 201 -9.09 -6.33 -4.95
C LEU A 201 -8.56 -7.76 -5.15
N GLN A 202 -8.92 -8.69 -4.27
CA GLN A 202 -8.48 -10.09 -4.39
C GLN A 202 -9.01 -10.77 -5.65
N LEU A 203 -10.26 -10.50 -6.04
CA LEU A 203 -10.84 -11.00 -7.28
C LEU A 203 -10.11 -10.43 -8.51
N LEU A 204 -9.83 -9.12 -8.53
CA LEU A 204 -9.07 -8.46 -9.59
C LEU A 204 -7.66 -9.05 -9.72
N LEU A 205 -6.94 -9.22 -8.60
CA LEU A 205 -5.60 -9.80 -8.63
C LEU A 205 -5.62 -11.27 -9.11
N LYS A 206 -6.59 -12.08 -8.70
CA LYS A 206 -6.79 -13.45 -9.22
C LYS A 206 -7.04 -13.44 -10.73
N LYS A 207 -7.90 -12.52 -11.17
CA LYS A 207 -8.27 -12.35 -12.57
C LYS A 207 -7.09 -11.94 -13.43
N TRP A 208 -6.31 -10.94 -13.01
CA TRP A 208 -5.12 -10.51 -13.74
C TRP A 208 -4.03 -11.56 -13.73
N LYS A 209 -3.86 -12.30 -12.61
CA LYS A 209 -2.98 -13.46 -12.57
C LYS A 209 -3.33 -14.46 -13.68
N ARG A 210 -4.62 -14.76 -13.87
CA ARG A 210 -5.10 -15.63 -14.95
C ARG A 210 -4.81 -15.03 -16.33
N ILE A 211 -5.20 -13.77 -16.56
CA ILE A 211 -5.03 -13.09 -17.86
C ILE A 211 -3.56 -12.98 -18.29
N ILE A 212 -2.63 -12.82 -17.33
CA ILE A 212 -1.20 -12.61 -17.63
C ILE A 212 -0.44 -13.93 -17.76
N HIS A 213 -0.83 -14.98 -17.02
CA HIS A 213 -0.16 -16.29 -17.11
C HIS A 213 -0.77 -17.22 -18.16
N ASP A 214 -2.06 -17.11 -18.44
CA ASP A 214 -2.70 -17.88 -19.50
C ASP A 214 -2.39 -17.22 -20.84
N ASN A 215 -1.34 -17.69 -21.51
CA ASN A 215 -1.20 -17.50 -22.94
C ASN A 215 -2.35 -18.29 -23.58
N TYR A 216 -3.39 -17.56 -24.01
CA TYR A 216 -4.42 -18.11 -24.90
C TYR A 216 -3.78 -18.60 -26.20
#